data_AF-A0A945I7W8-F1
#
_entry.id   AF-A0A945I7W8-F1
#
_cell.length_a   1.000
_cell.length_b   1.000
_cell.length_c   1.000
_cell.angle_alpha   90.00
_cell.angle_beta   90.00
_cell.angle_gamma   90.00
#
_symmetry.space_group_name_H-M   'P 1'
#
loop_
_entity.id
_entity.type
_entity.pdbx_description
1 polymer ?
#
loop_
_entity_poly.entity_id
_entity_poly.type
_entity_poly.pdbx_seq_one_letter_code
_entity_poly.pdbx_strand_id
1 'polypeptide(L)'
;MRTAISIGLCLFALAGSASSLVWANDIPKPTIKPPAPVTIAKQDIAKAATIQKLIKRSKWQDVKKAITDIKNPVLRQAMTWQRYTSRNSGATFYEILRFMENKPNWPSQRRLRQRAEEAMTAEMDPDRVLAWFKDHVPVTSDGGIRLGAALLKLSRKPEAVKVLRKTWVNGNFGGRQERQFYKRYRRYLTRQDHVDRLERLLWKGRYYPVRRMLMKVNKDFRALAFARITLRRYRGAVDRAISKVPENLLDDQGLVFERMRWRRRKGRDVAARELFENLPDKLSHPERWWREAAVLTRRALKAGHITEAYRLAKSHRLEKGAGFVEGEWLA
;
A
#
# COMPACT_ATOMS: atom_id res chain seq x y z
N MET A 1 -7.29 87.87 -38.96
CA MET A 1 -6.09 88.16 -38.14
C MET A 1 -5.88 86.97 -37.20
N ARG A 2 -4.94 86.02 -37.30
CA ARG A 2 -3.99 85.49 -38.30
C ARG A 2 -4.22 83.94 -38.24
N THR A 3 -4.96 83.32 -39.17
CA THR A 3 -4.52 82.34 -40.24
C THR A 3 -3.60 81.20 -39.76
N ALA A 4 -3.74 79.89 -40.04
CA ALA A 4 -4.66 78.99 -40.78
C ALA A 4 -4.25 77.52 -40.40
N ILE A 5 -5.15 76.57 -40.09
CA ILE A 5 -5.73 75.45 -40.91
C ILE A 5 -4.80 74.27 -41.31
N SER A 6 -5.24 73.06 -40.87
CA SER A 6 -5.22 71.68 -41.44
C SER A 6 -4.00 70.75 -41.60
N ILE A 7 -4.19 69.55 -41.01
CA ILE A 7 -4.14 68.15 -41.53
C ILE A 7 -2.90 67.69 -42.34
N GLY A 8 -2.30 66.56 -41.91
CA GLY A 8 -1.46 65.72 -42.77
C GLY A 8 -0.92 64.44 -42.10
N LEU A 9 -1.33 63.29 -42.63
CA LEU A 9 -0.93 61.91 -42.32
C LEU A 9 0.27 61.49 -43.19
N CYS A 10 1.29 60.79 -42.66
CA CYS A 10 2.19 59.83 -43.37
C CYS A 10 3.29 59.33 -42.40
N LEU A 11 3.37 58.03 -42.06
CA LEU A 11 4.03 56.89 -42.75
C LEU A 11 5.56 56.76 -42.53
N PHE A 12 5.90 55.68 -41.81
CA PHE A 12 7.12 54.84 -41.80
C PHE A 12 8.53 55.47 -41.83
N ALA A 13 9.32 55.15 -40.79
CA ALA A 13 10.77 54.99 -40.91
C ALA A 13 11.27 53.86 -39.98
N LEU A 14 12.07 52.96 -40.55
CA LEU A 14 12.74 51.84 -39.91
C LEU A 14 13.73 52.30 -38.82
N ALA A 15 13.78 51.60 -37.70
CA ALA A 15 14.91 51.64 -36.77
C ALA A 15 15.42 50.22 -36.52
N GLY A 16 16.59 49.91 -37.07
CA GLY A 16 17.37 48.73 -36.75
C GLY A 16 17.91 48.82 -35.33
N SER A 17 17.66 47.79 -34.53
CA SER A 17 18.16 47.68 -33.15
C SER A 17 19.62 47.21 -33.15
N ALA A 18 20.52 48.11 -32.78
CA ALA A 18 21.87 47.80 -32.33
C ALA A 18 21.83 47.20 -30.91
N SER A 19 22.73 46.27 -30.66
CA SER A 19 22.89 45.47 -29.46
C SER A 19 23.18 46.30 -28.20
N SER A 20 22.59 45.89 -27.06
CA SER A 20 23.11 46.24 -25.74
C SER A 20 23.41 44.97 -24.94
N LEU A 21 24.70 44.76 -24.70
CA LEU A 21 25.30 43.80 -23.78
C LEU A 21 24.73 43.97 -22.36
N VAL A 22 24.22 42.89 -21.77
CA VAL A 22 24.06 42.78 -20.32
C VAL A 22 25.11 41.81 -19.80
N TRP A 23 26.09 42.34 -19.09
CA TRP A 23 27.05 41.59 -18.30
C TRP A 23 26.37 41.08 -17.03
N ALA A 24 25.92 39.83 -17.03
CA ALA A 24 25.58 39.12 -15.81
C ALA A 24 26.81 38.34 -15.35
N ASN A 25 27.47 38.85 -14.30
CA ASN A 25 28.47 38.12 -13.50
C ASN A 25 27.78 36.98 -12.73
N ASP A 26 27.35 35.93 -13.43
CA ASP A 26 27.01 34.66 -12.82
C ASP A 26 28.30 33.87 -12.62
N ILE A 27 28.97 34.06 -11.48
CA ILE A 27 30.05 33.17 -11.06
C ILE A 27 29.42 31.78 -10.92
N PRO A 28 29.78 30.79 -11.75
CA PRO A 28 29.21 29.45 -11.63
C PRO A 28 29.60 28.90 -10.26
N LYS A 29 28.59 28.61 -9.42
CA LYS A 29 28.81 27.87 -8.17
C LYS A 29 29.59 26.60 -8.51
N PRO A 30 30.68 26.27 -7.78
CA PRO A 30 31.47 25.08 -8.07
C PRO A 30 30.54 23.87 -8.09
N THR A 31 30.36 23.29 -9.27
CA THR A 31 29.65 22.04 -9.44
C THR A 31 30.43 20.99 -8.68
N ILE A 32 29.81 20.39 -7.66
CA ILE A 32 30.39 19.23 -6.97
C ILE A 32 30.67 18.21 -8.07
N LYS A 33 31.96 17.97 -8.37
CA LYS A 33 32.37 16.98 -9.35
C LYS A 33 31.62 15.69 -9.01
N PRO A 34 30.87 15.08 -9.95
CA PRO A 34 30.21 13.82 -9.69
C PRO A 34 31.26 12.87 -9.10
N PRO A 35 30.96 12.18 -7.99
CA PRO A 35 31.91 11.23 -7.43
C PRO A 35 32.37 10.30 -8.55
N ALA A 36 33.69 10.08 -8.64
CA ALA A 36 34.25 9.25 -9.70
C ALA A 36 33.48 7.92 -9.79
N PRO A 37 33.14 7.45 -11.00
CA PRO A 37 32.38 6.22 -11.15
C PRO A 37 33.10 5.09 -10.41
N VAL A 38 32.35 4.35 -9.59
CA VAL A 38 32.89 3.21 -8.84
C VAL A 38 33.32 2.16 -9.85
N THR A 39 34.62 2.03 -10.10
CA THR A 39 35.16 0.99 -10.98
C THR A 39 35.07 -0.36 -10.27
N ILE A 40 34.29 -1.28 -10.82
CA ILE A 40 34.15 -2.65 -10.30
C ILE A 40 34.94 -3.59 -11.19
N ALA A 41 35.82 -4.40 -10.58
CA ALA A 41 36.61 -5.38 -11.32
C ALA A 41 35.71 -6.41 -12.03
N LYS A 42 36.07 -6.80 -13.27
CA LYS A 42 35.33 -7.81 -14.06
C LYS A 42 35.09 -9.11 -13.28
N GLN A 43 36.05 -9.52 -12.45
CA GLN A 43 35.93 -10.71 -11.61
C GLN A 43 34.81 -10.59 -10.56
N ASP A 44 34.65 -9.43 -9.92
CA ASP A 44 33.58 -9.19 -8.95
C ASP A 44 32.21 -9.13 -9.64
N ILE A 45 32.15 -8.59 -10.87
CA ILE A 45 30.93 -8.63 -11.70
C ILE A 45 30.54 -10.08 -12.02
N ALA A 46 31.50 -10.92 -12.42
CA ALA A 46 31.26 -12.34 -12.68
C ALA A 46 30.78 -13.10 -11.42
N LYS A 47 31.38 -12.82 -10.26
CA LYS A 47 30.95 -13.38 -8.97
C LYS A 47 29.52 -12.96 -8.62
N ALA A 48 29.17 -11.68 -8.79
CA ALA A 48 27.82 -11.19 -8.56
C ALA A 48 26.80 -11.86 -9.50
N ALA A 49 27.14 -12.07 -10.77
CA ALA A 49 26.30 -12.81 -11.71
C ALA A 49 26.05 -14.26 -11.25
N THR A 50 27.06 -14.93 -10.70
CA THR A 50 26.91 -16.26 -10.09
C THR A 50 26.00 -16.22 -8.86
N ILE A 51 26.15 -15.24 -7.98
CA ILE A 51 25.26 -15.04 -6.83
C ILE A 51 23.81 -14.85 -7.29
N GLN A 52 23.56 -14.07 -8.34
CA GLN A 52 22.20 -13.92 -8.89
C GLN A 52 21.60 -15.27 -9.32
N LYS A 53 22.38 -16.15 -9.96
CA LYS A 53 21.93 -17.50 -10.32
C LYS A 53 21.59 -18.33 -9.08
N LEU A 54 22.40 -18.23 -8.01
CA LEU A 54 22.15 -18.93 -6.74
C LEU A 54 20.89 -18.40 -6.03
N ILE A 55 20.68 -17.08 -6.02
CA ILE A 55 19.48 -16.43 -5.48
C ILE A 55 18.22 -16.92 -6.20
N LYS A 56 18.24 -16.95 -7.54
CA LYS A 56 17.12 -17.48 -8.35
C LYS A 56 16.78 -18.94 -8.01
N ARG A 57 17.79 -19.72 -7.63
CA ARG A 57 17.65 -21.13 -7.21
C ARG A 57 17.44 -21.30 -5.70
N SER A 58 17.29 -20.20 -4.94
CA SER A 58 17.16 -20.21 -3.47
C SER A 58 18.27 -20.96 -2.72
N LYS A 59 19.49 -21.03 -3.30
CA LYS A 59 20.66 -21.67 -2.68
C LYS A 59 21.34 -20.74 -1.67
N TRP A 60 20.64 -20.42 -0.58
CA TRP A 60 21.03 -19.32 0.32
C TRP A 60 22.32 -19.53 1.11
N GLN A 61 22.69 -20.78 1.40
CA GLN A 61 23.96 -21.07 2.04
C GLN A 61 25.13 -20.78 1.09
N ASP A 62 24.99 -21.17 -0.18
CA ASP A 62 25.98 -20.86 -1.21
C ASP A 62 26.04 -19.36 -1.49
N VAL A 63 24.90 -18.66 -1.48
CA VAL A 63 24.85 -17.18 -1.56
C VAL A 63 25.64 -16.55 -0.42
N LYS A 64 25.42 -16.99 0.82
CA LYS A 64 26.13 -16.45 2.00
C LYS A 64 27.64 -16.61 1.86
N LYS A 65 28.12 -17.78 1.39
CA LYS A 65 29.53 -18.05 1.13
C LYS A 65 30.06 -17.18 -0.03
N ALA A 66 29.42 -17.21 -1.19
CA ALA A 66 29.91 -16.49 -2.37
C ALA A 66 29.98 -14.96 -2.18
N ILE A 67 29.15 -14.38 -1.30
CA ILE A 67 29.22 -12.95 -0.96
C ILE A 67 30.57 -12.58 -0.34
N THR A 68 31.20 -13.46 0.46
CA THR A 68 32.47 -13.14 1.13
C THR A 68 33.61 -12.95 0.13
N ASP A 69 33.50 -13.56 -1.05
CA ASP A 69 34.53 -13.57 -2.08
C ASP A 69 34.53 -12.31 -2.95
N ILE A 70 33.50 -11.45 -2.86
CA ILE A 70 33.45 -10.18 -3.59
C ILE A 70 34.42 -9.21 -2.94
N LYS A 71 35.39 -8.69 -3.68
CA LYS A 71 36.37 -7.74 -3.11
C LYS A 71 35.76 -6.36 -2.93
N ASN A 72 35.08 -5.85 -3.96
CA ASN A 72 34.46 -4.52 -3.96
C ASN A 72 33.44 -4.39 -2.80
N PRO A 73 33.64 -3.44 -1.86
CA PRO A 73 32.81 -3.33 -0.67
C PRO A 73 31.36 -2.95 -0.97
N VAL A 74 31.13 -2.11 -1.98
CA VAL A 74 29.77 -1.67 -2.37
C VAL A 74 28.99 -2.83 -2.99
N LEU A 75 29.61 -3.58 -3.90
CA LEU A 75 28.96 -4.73 -4.52
C LEU A 75 28.68 -5.84 -3.49
N ARG A 76 29.62 -6.06 -2.56
CA ARG A 76 29.42 -6.99 -1.44
C ARG A 76 28.22 -6.59 -0.59
N GLN A 77 28.11 -5.30 -0.25
CA GLN A 77 26.97 -4.76 0.50
C GLN A 77 25.65 -4.90 -0.27
N ALA A 78 25.66 -4.66 -1.59
CA ALA A 78 24.48 -4.82 -2.43
C ALA A 78 23.99 -6.28 -2.47
N MET A 79 24.90 -7.25 -2.61
CA MET A 79 24.54 -8.67 -2.59
C MET A 79 24.07 -9.13 -1.19
N THR A 80 24.70 -8.63 -0.12
CA THR A 80 24.25 -8.84 1.26
C THR A 80 22.84 -8.30 1.50
N TRP A 81 22.57 -7.07 1.07
CA TRP A 81 21.24 -6.46 1.14
C TRP A 81 20.20 -7.28 0.38
N GLN A 82 20.54 -7.80 -0.79
CA GLN A 82 19.63 -8.64 -1.56
C GLN A 82 19.30 -9.94 -0.84
N ARG A 83 20.28 -10.58 -0.19
CA ARG A 83 20.04 -11.72 0.71
C ARG A 83 19.11 -11.33 1.86
N TYR A 84 19.36 -10.21 2.54
CA TYR A 84 18.56 -9.76 3.69
C TYR A 84 17.15 -9.31 3.34
N THR A 85 16.90 -8.83 2.13
CA THR A 85 15.57 -8.45 1.67
C THR A 85 14.77 -9.62 1.09
N SER A 86 15.42 -10.75 0.82
CA SER A 86 14.81 -11.96 0.28
C SER A 86 14.15 -12.79 1.38
N ARG A 87 13.03 -13.44 1.03
CA ARG A 87 12.32 -14.35 1.96
C ARG A 87 13.11 -15.65 2.12
N ASN A 88 13.03 -16.24 3.32
CA ASN A 88 13.64 -17.53 3.64
C ASN A 88 15.14 -17.62 3.32
N SER A 89 15.86 -16.49 3.37
CA SER A 89 17.29 -16.44 3.03
C SER A 89 18.23 -17.02 4.08
N GLY A 90 17.67 -17.54 5.18
CA GLY A 90 18.40 -17.96 6.37
C GLY A 90 19.12 -16.81 7.08
N ALA A 91 18.80 -15.56 6.74
CA ALA A 91 19.34 -14.40 7.45
C ALA A 91 18.74 -14.32 8.85
N THR A 92 19.59 -14.13 9.86
CA THR A 92 19.13 -14.02 11.24
C THR A 92 18.64 -12.60 11.53
N PHE A 93 17.81 -12.45 12.58
CA PHE A 93 17.40 -11.13 13.07
C PHE A 93 18.60 -10.20 13.29
N TYR A 94 19.66 -10.69 13.96
CA TYR A 94 20.85 -9.90 14.27
C TYR A 94 21.69 -9.53 13.05
N GLU A 95 21.76 -10.41 12.03
CA GLU A 95 22.41 -10.08 10.75
C GLU A 95 21.72 -8.88 10.08
N ILE A 96 20.38 -8.87 10.07
CA ILE A 96 19.59 -7.81 9.45
C ILE A 96 19.63 -6.53 10.29
N LEU A 97 19.50 -6.64 11.62
CA LEU A 97 19.58 -5.53 12.57
C LEU A 97 20.88 -4.75 12.37
N ARG A 98 22.02 -5.45 12.44
CA ARG A 98 23.35 -4.83 12.29
C ARG A 98 23.50 -4.14 10.93
N PHE A 99 22.94 -4.72 9.87
CA PHE A 99 22.97 -4.09 8.55
C PHE A 99 22.17 -2.78 8.53
N MET A 100 20.97 -2.77 9.14
CA MET A 100 20.14 -1.58 9.22
C MET A 100 20.79 -0.47 10.03
N GLU A 101 21.36 -0.79 11.20
CA GLU A 101 22.07 0.16 12.07
C GLU A 101 23.28 0.79 11.37
N ASN A 102 24.06 -0.03 10.66
CA ASN A 102 25.23 0.45 9.94
C ASN A 102 24.89 1.19 8.64
N LYS A 103 23.67 1.02 8.10
CA LYS A 103 23.25 1.53 6.78
C LYS A 103 21.81 2.06 6.82
N PRO A 104 21.51 3.13 7.60
CA PRO A 104 20.16 3.64 7.76
C PRO A 104 19.55 4.17 6.45
N ASN A 105 20.38 4.74 5.56
CA ASN A 105 19.95 5.31 4.29
C ASN A 105 19.88 4.30 3.14
N TRP A 106 20.17 3.01 3.40
CA TRP A 106 20.12 2.00 2.34
C TRP A 106 18.67 1.76 1.87
N PRO A 107 18.43 1.50 0.57
CA PRO A 107 17.09 1.28 0.07
C PRO A 107 16.31 0.18 0.80
N SER A 108 14.98 0.32 0.78
CA SER A 108 14.05 -0.70 1.28
C SER A 108 14.17 -1.03 2.78
N GLN A 109 14.45 -0.04 3.64
CA GLN A 109 14.43 -0.20 5.11
C GLN A 109 13.15 -0.88 5.62
N ARG A 110 11.99 -0.51 5.08
CA ARG A 110 10.71 -1.16 5.43
C ARG A 110 10.72 -2.67 5.13
N ARG A 111 11.35 -3.11 4.03
CA ARG A 111 11.45 -4.52 3.67
C ARG A 111 12.44 -5.24 4.59
N LEU A 112 13.55 -4.61 4.94
CA LEU A 112 14.49 -5.14 5.94
C LEU A 112 13.80 -5.34 7.29
N ARG A 113 13.02 -4.36 7.77
CA ARG A 113 12.18 -4.53 8.98
C ARG A 113 11.26 -5.74 8.91
N GLN A 114 10.57 -5.93 7.78
CA GLN A 114 9.72 -7.11 7.60
C GLN A 114 10.50 -8.41 7.69
N ARG A 115 11.69 -8.48 7.06
CA ARG A 115 12.54 -9.68 7.08
C ARG A 115 13.14 -9.93 8.46
N ALA A 116 13.52 -8.88 9.19
CA ALA A 116 13.99 -8.95 10.57
C ALA A 116 12.90 -9.55 11.48
N GLU A 117 11.67 -9.03 11.42
CA GLU A 117 10.56 -9.56 12.20
C GLU A 117 10.22 -11.02 11.86
N GLU A 118 10.27 -11.39 10.57
CA GLU A 118 10.08 -12.79 10.12
C GLU A 118 11.21 -13.72 10.62
N ALA A 119 12.43 -13.19 10.83
CA ALA A 119 13.58 -13.94 11.32
C ALA A 119 13.65 -14.06 12.85
N MET A 120 12.76 -13.40 13.59
CA MET A 120 12.70 -13.50 15.05
C MET A 120 12.23 -14.89 15.51
N THR A 121 12.92 -15.48 16.49
CA THR A 121 12.61 -16.80 17.04
C THR A 121 11.88 -16.73 18.38
N ALA A 122 11.40 -17.86 18.91
CA ALA A 122 10.65 -17.87 20.18
C ALA A 122 11.56 -17.87 21.42
N GLU A 123 12.82 -18.24 21.20
CA GLU A 123 13.90 -18.42 22.14
C GLU A 123 14.65 -17.11 22.40
N MET A 124 14.40 -16.08 21.59
CA MET A 124 14.96 -14.75 21.82
C MET A 124 14.58 -14.23 23.22
N ASP A 125 15.56 -13.57 23.83
CA ASP A 125 15.41 -12.84 25.09
C ASP A 125 14.24 -11.83 24.98
N PRO A 126 13.21 -11.93 25.85
CA PRO A 126 12.08 -11.02 25.86
C PRO A 126 12.46 -9.55 25.97
N ASP A 127 13.51 -9.21 26.72
CA ASP A 127 13.95 -7.83 26.92
C ASP A 127 14.57 -7.26 25.64
N ARG A 128 15.33 -8.08 24.89
CA ARG A 128 15.85 -7.71 23.57
C ARG A 128 14.74 -7.50 22.55
N VAL A 129 13.71 -8.35 22.57
CA VAL A 129 12.54 -8.18 21.70
C VAL A 129 11.82 -6.88 22.02
N LEU A 130 11.61 -6.57 23.30
CA LEU A 130 10.94 -5.35 23.73
C LEU A 130 11.76 -4.10 23.36
N ALA A 131 13.08 -4.12 23.56
CA ALA A 131 13.97 -3.02 23.20
C ALA A 131 13.88 -2.70 21.70
N TRP A 132 13.87 -3.72 20.83
CA TRP A 132 13.69 -3.51 19.39
C TRP A 132 12.37 -2.82 19.05
N PHE A 133 11.27 -3.29 19.64
CA PHE A 133 9.93 -2.77 19.35
C PHE A 133 9.62 -1.42 20.02
N LYS A 134 10.52 -0.89 20.86
CA LYS A 134 10.42 0.48 21.41
C LYS A 134 10.44 1.53 20.30
N ASP A 135 11.35 1.35 19.34
CA ASP A 135 11.57 2.30 18.23
C ASP A 135 10.97 1.82 16.90
N HIS A 136 10.50 0.57 16.86
CA HIS A 136 10.01 -0.07 15.65
C HIS A 136 8.61 -0.63 15.85
N VAL A 137 7.56 0.08 15.47
CA VAL A 137 6.19 -0.49 15.50
C VAL A 137 6.13 -1.73 14.59
N PRO A 138 5.55 -2.87 15.04
CA PRO A 138 5.48 -4.08 14.24
C PRO A 138 4.83 -3.86 12.88
N VAL A 139 5.47 -4.34 11.81
CA VAL A 139 4.97 -4.23 10.43
C VAL A 139 4.49 -5.57 9.84
N THR A 140 4.71 -6.67 10.55
CA THR A 140 4.27 -8.02 10.18
C THR A 140 3.45 -8.69 11.29
N SER A 141 2.75 -9.76 10.92
CA SER A 141 2.08 -10.62 11.90
C SER A 141 3.12 -11.27 12.82
N ASP A 142 4.28 -11.68 12.31
CA ASP A 142 5.35 -12.31 13.10
C ASP A 142 5.89 -11.37 14.17
N GLY A 143 6.22 -10.13 13.83
CA GLY A 143 6.70 -9.14 14.79
C GLY A 143 5.66 -8.84 15.88
N GLY A 144 4.40 -8.66 15.50
CA GLY A 144 3.31 -8.45 16.48
C GLY A 144 3.11 -9.65 17.42
N ILE A 145 3.26 -10.87 16.90
CA ILE A 145 3.23 -12.10 17.71
C ILE A 145 4.40 -12.15 18.67
N ARG A 146 5.61 -11.82 18.22
CA ARG A 146 6.84 -11.83 19.03
C ARG A 146 6.76 -10.81 20.14
N LEU A 147 6.37 -9.58 19.84
CA LEU A 147 6.16 -8.54 20.83
C LEU A 147 5.11 -8.95 21.87
N GLY A 148 3.94 -9.43 21.42
CA GLY A 148 2.89 -9.90 22.34
C GLY A 148 3.36 -11.06 23.22
N ALA A 149 4.14 -11.99 22.67
CA ALA A 149 4.69 -13.11 23.44
C ALA A 149 5.74 -12.67 24.46
N ALA A 150 6.63 -11.74 24.10
CA ALA A 150 7.63 -11.17 24.99
C ALA A 150 6.97 -10.43 26.17
N LEU A 151 5.98 -9.58 25.89
CA LEU A 151 5.20 -8.88 26.92
C LEU A 151 4.51 -9.85 27.89
N LEU A 152 3.99 -10.99 27.40
CA LEU A 152 3.43 -12.02 28.28
C LEU A 152 4.48 -12.69 29.17
N LYS A 153 5.69 -12.96 28.64
CA LYS A 153 6.79 -13.54 29.41
C LYS A 153 7.28 -12.58 30.51
N LEU A 154 7.24 -11.28 30.26
CA LEU A 154 7.60 -10.21 31.20
C LEU A 154 6.43 -9.78 32.11
N SER A 155 5.36 -10.59 32.21
CA SER A 155 4.18 -10.29 33.03
C SER A 155 3.42 -8.99 32.70
N ARG A 156 3.67 -8.38 31.54
CA ARG A 156 3.02 -7.15 31.03
C ARG A 156 1.74 -7.46 30.24
N LYS A 157 0.82 -8.20 30.87
CA LYS A 157 -0.38 -8.74 30.23
C LYS A 157 -1.29 -7.68 29.55
N PRO A 158 -1.59 -6.51 30.15
CA PRO A 158 -2.47 -5.52 29.51
C PRO A 158 -1.93 -5.04 28.16
N GLU A 159 -0.62 -4.81 28.07
CA GLU A 159 0.04 -4.38 26.84
C GLU A 159 0.09 -5.50 25.81
N ALA A 160 0.39 -6.73 26.25
CA ALA A 160 0.37 -7.89 25.39
C ALA A 160 -0.99 -8.07 24.70
N VAL A 161 -2.09 -7.93 25.45
CA VAL A 161 -3.45 -8.05 24.91
C VAL A 161 -3.70 -7.00 23.83
N LYS A 162 -3.31 -5.73 24.06
CA LYS A 162 -3.44 -4.66 23.05
C LYS A 162 -2.69 -5.02 21.76
N VAL A 163 -1.44 -5.46 21.87
CA VAL A 163 -0.62 -5.86 20.72
C VAL A 163 -1.21 -7.06 19.98
N LEU A 164 -1.62 -8.10 20.71
CA LEU A 164 -2.16 -9.32 20.11
C LEU A 164 -3.49 -9.06 19.40
N ARG A 165 -4.38 -8.26 19.98
CA ARG A 165 -5.65 -7.85 19.34
C ARG A 165 -5.39 -7.05 18.06
N LYS A 166 -4.52 -6.04 18.12
CA LYS A 166 -4.13 -5.25 16.93
C LYS A 166 -3.52 -6.12 15.84
N THR A 167 -2.68 -7.08 16.22
CA THR A 167 -2.04 -8.04 15.32
C THR A 167 -3.07 -8.98 14.69
N TRP A 168 -4.04 -9.46 15.47
CA TRP A 168 -5.15 -10.25 14.94
C TRP A 168 -6.00 -9.44 13.95
N VAL A 169 -6.39 -8.21 14.27
CA VAL A 169 -7.23 -7.42 13.37
C VAL A 169 -6.49 -7.11 12.06
N ASN A 170 -5.24 -6.62 12.16
CA ASN A 170 -4.52 -6.01 11.03
C ASN A 170 -3.54 -6.95 10.30
N GLY A 171 -3.10 -8.04 10.93
CA GLY A 171 -2.08 -8.93 10.38
C GLY A 171 -2.54 -9.71 9.15
N ASN A 172 -1.60 -10.01 8.26
CA ASN A 172 -1.83 -10.91 7.13
C ASN A 172 -1.19 -12.25 7.47
N PHE A 173 -2.02 -13.24 7.79
CA PHE A 173 -1.55 -14.53 8.30
C PHE A 173 -1.52 -15.59 7.20
N GLY A 174 -0.46 -16.41 7.21
CA GLY A 174 -0.50 -17.71 6.56
C GLY A 174 -1.48 -18.66 7.26
N GLY A 175 -2.00 -19.67 6.57
CA GLY A 175 -3.00 -20.58 7.14
C GLY A 175 -2.52 -21.32 8.41
N ARG A 176 -1.27 -21.81 8.40
CA ARG A 176 -0.65 -22.46 9.57
C ARG A 176 -0.44 -21.47 10.72
N GLN A 177 0.12 -20.29 10.42
CA GLN A 177 0.38 -19.21 11.36
C GLN A 177 -0.92 -18.73 12.05
N GLU A 178 -2.00 -18.54 11.29
CA GLU A 178 -3.30 -18.14 11.82
C GLU A 178 -3.86 -19.15 12.81
N ARG A 179 -3.78 -20.46 12.49
CA ARG A 179 -4.24 -21.53 13.38
C ARG A 179 -3.44 -21.55 14.68
N GLN A 180 -2.11 -21.43 14.58
CA GLN A 180 -1.23 -21.41 15.75
C GLN A 180 -1.48 -20.19 16.63
N PHE A 181 -1.61 -19.01 16.01
CA PHE A 181 -1.97 -17.78 16.70
C PHE A 181 -3.29 -17.93 17.46
N TYR A 182 -4.34 -18.37 16.77
CA TYR A 182 -5.67 -18.50 17.35
C TYR A 182 -5.67 -19.54 18.48
N LYS A 183 -5.02 -20.69 18.29
CA LYS A 183 -4.90 -21.73 19.35
C LYS A 183 -4.31 -21.15 20.63
N ARG A 184 -3.25 -20.33 20.52
CA ARG A 184 -2.52 -19.79 21.68
C ARG A 184 -3.21 -18.59 22.32
N TYR A 185 -3.76 -17.68 21.52
CA TYR A 185 -4.16 -16.35 21.98
C TYR A 185 -5.67 -16.07 21.94
N ARG A 186 -6.53 -17.01 21.51
CA ARG A 186 -7.99 -16.81 21.41
C ARG A 186 -8.63 -16.26 22.70
N ARG A 187 -8.09 -16.59 23.87
CA ARG A 187 -8.58 -16.11 25.18
C ARG A 187 -8.46 -14.59 25.37
N TYR A 188 -7.63 -13.93 24.56
CA TYR A 188 -7.41 -12.48 24.59
C TYR A 188 -8.19 -11.73 23.50
N LEU A 189 -8.91 -12.46 22.64
CA LEU A 189 -9.65 -11.89 21.53
C LEU A 189 -11.13 -11.77 21.89
N THR A 190 -11.73 -10.69 21.44
CA THR A 190 -13.15 -10.39 21.58
C THR A 190 -13.92 -10.71 20.30
N ARG A 191 -15.25 -10.76 20.40
CA ARG A 191 -16.13 -10.86 19.24
C ARG A 191 -15.92 -9.68 18.27
N GLN A 192 -15.73 -8.47 18.79
CA GLN A 192 -15.49 -7.29 17.97
C GLN A 192 -14.20 -7.42 17.15
N ASP A 193 -13.11 -7.93 17.73
CA ASP A 193 -11.86 -8.14 16.97
C ASP A 193 -12.04 -9.11 15.79
N HIS A 194 -13.00 -10.04 15.88
CA HIS A 194 -13.33 -10.95 14.79
C HIS A 194 -14.10 -10.24 13.67
N VAL A 195 -15.03 -9.35 14.03
CA VAL A 195 -15.77 -8.51 13.07
C VAL A 195 -14.82 -7.53 12.38
N ASP A 196 -13.98 -6.82 13.12
CA ASP A 196 -13.03 -5.85 12.53
C ASP A 196 -12.03 -6.51 11.59
N ARG A 197 -11.53 -7.70 11.96
CA ARG A 197 -10.66 -8.49 11.07
C ARG A 197 -11.41 -8.90 9.81
N LEU A 198 -12.63 -9.40 9.95
CA LEU A 198 -13.46 -9.83 8.83
C LEU A 198 -13.69 -8.67 7.86
N GLU A 199 -14.05 -7.49 8.37
CA GLU A 199 -14.31 -6.28 7.59
C GLU A 199 -13.08 -5.85 6.78
N ARG A 200 -11.92 -5.73 7.45
CA ARG A 200 -10.66 -5.40 6.78
C ARG A 200 -10.33 -6.41 5.66
N LEU A 201 -10.53 -7.71 5.93
CA LEU A 201 -10.23 -8.76 4.96
C LEU A 201 -11.17 -8.73 3.75
N LEU A 202 -12.46 -8.41 3.96
CA LEU A 202 -13.46 -8.23 2.90
C LEU A 202 -13.08 -7.07 1.99
N TRP A 203 -12.77 -5.89 2.56
CA TRP A 203 -12.28 -4.74 1.77
C TRP A 203 -11.00 -5.06 1.00
N LYS A 204 -10.06 -5.79 1.61
CA LYS A 204 -8.83 -6.23 0.93
C LYS A 204 -9.08 -7.35 -0.11
N GLY A 205 -10.29 -7.90 -0.21
CA GLY A 205 -10.63 -8.98 -1.14
C GLY A 205 -9.94 -10.31 -0.83
N ARG A 206 -9.60 -10.57 0.43
CA ARG A 206 -8.81 -11.73 0.85
C ARG A 206 -9.70 -12.98 1.05
N TYR A 207 -10.08 -13.64 -0.04
CA TYR A 207 -11.04 -14.76 -0.03
C TYR A 207 -10.74 -15.87 1.00
N TYR A 208 -9.55 -16.47 0.97
CA TYR A 208 -9.24 -17.60 1.86
C TYR A 208 -9.20 -17.19 3.35
N PRO A 209 -8.58 -16.06 3.74
CA PRO A 209 -8.70 -15.54 5.10
C PRO A 209 -10.15 -15.27 5.54
N VAL A 210 -10.99 -14.67 4.67
CA VAL A 210 -12.40 -14.42 5.01
C VAL A 210 -13.13 -15.72 5.31
N ARG A 211 -12.94 -16.78 4.50
CA ARG A 211 -13.57 -18.08 4.77
C ARG A 211 -13.25 -18.66 6.14
N ARG A 212 -12.01 -18.49 6.62
CA ARG A 212 -11.59 -18.95 7.94
C ARG A 212 -12.19 -18.13 9.09
N MET A 213 -12.67 -16.92 8.80
CA MET A 213 -13.33 -16.05 9.77
C MET A 213 -14.84 -16.32 9.91
N LEU A 214 -15.48 -16.94 8.93
CA LEU A 214 -16.95 -17.12 8.92
C LEU A 214 -17.50 -17.84 10.17
N MET A 215 -16.74 -18.78 10.72
CA MET A 215 -17.12 -19.53 11.94
C MET A 215 -16.74 -18.81 13.24
N LYS A 216 -16.09 -17.64 13.16
CA LYS A 216 -15.67 -16.83 14.32
C LYS A 216 -16.58 -15.64 14.57
N VAL A 217 -17.50 -15.36 13.65
CA VAL A 217 -18.49 -14.28 13.77
C VAL A 217 -19.89 -14.88 13.90
N ASN A 218 -20.84 -14.05 14.32
CA ASN A 218 -22.25 -14.43 14.42
C ASN A 218 -22.86 -14.74 13.03
N LYS A 219 -24.10 -15.21 13.02
CA LYS A 219 -24.81 -15.60 11.79
C LYS A 219 -25.02 -14.41 10.83
N ASP A 220 -25.22 -13.20 11.35
CA ASP A 220 -25.54 -12.00 10.56
C ASP A 220 -24.31 -11.52 9.77
N PHE A 221 -23.18 -11.33 10.45
CA PHE A 221 -21.91 -10.98 9.79
C PHE A 221 -21.42 -12.10 8.85
N ARG A 222 -21.76 -13.36 9.15
CA ARG A 222 -21.48 -14.49 8.25
C ARG A 222 -22.27 -14.37 6.95
N ALA A 223 -23.56 -14.04 7.02
CA ALA A 223 -24.42 -13.82 5.86
C ALA A 223 -23.92 -12.62 5.02
N LEU A 224 -23.63 -11.49 5.67
CA LEU A 224 -23.04 -10.30 5.04
C LEU A 224 -21.74 -10.63 4.30
N ALA A 225 -20.80 -11.32 4.96
CA ALA A 225 -19.55 -11.71 4.34
C ALA A 225 -19.73 -12.66 3.15
N PHE A 226 -20.68 -13.59 3.24
CA PHE A 226 -21.00 -14.51 2.16
C PHE A 226 -21.57 -13.78 0.94
N ALA A 227 -22.49 -12.81 1.15
CA ALA A 227 -23.03 -11.97 0.08
C ALA A 227 -21.92 -11.16 -0.61
N ARG A 228 -21.07 -10.47 0.17
CA ARG A 228 -19.94 -9.68 -0.36
C ARG A 228 -18.95 -10.51 -1.15
N ILE A 229 -18.59 -11.71 -0.68
CA ILE A 229 -17.70 -12.61 -1.44
C ILE A 229 -18.38 -13.10 -2.73
N THR A 230 -19.67 -13.42 -2.68
CA THR A 230 -20.44 -13.93 -3.82
C THR A 230 -20.50 -12.88 -4.94
N LEU A 231 -20.80 -11.63 -4.58
CA LEU A 231 -20.72 -10.47 -5.47
C LEU A 231 -19.30 -10.28 -6.03
N ARG A 232 -18.29 -10.20 -5.15
CA ARG A 232 -16.90 -9.97 -5.56
C ARG A 232 -16.38 -10.99 -6.56
N ARG A 233 -16.79 -12.25 -6.41
CA ARG A 233 -16.35 -13.39 -7.22
C ARG A 233 -17.22 -13.67 -8.44
N TYR A 234 -18.27 -12.88 -8.68
CA TYR A 234 -19.19 -13.08 -9.81
C TYR A 234 -19.80 -14.48 -9.85
N ARG A 235 -20.10 -15.05 -8.68
CA ARG A 235 -20.79 -16.34 -8.62
C ARG A 235 -22.27 -16.16 -8.96
N GLY A 236 -22.91 -17.23 -9.43
CA GLY A 236 -24.37 -17.26 -9.55
C GLY A 236 -25.06 -17.11 -8.19
N ALA A 237 -26.37 -16.83 -8.21
CA ALA A 237 -27.21 -16.66 -7.02
C ALA A 237 -26.84 -15.48 -6.09
N VAL A 238 -26.40 -14.35 -6.66
CA VAL A 238 -26.14 -13.11 -5.91
C VAL A 238 -27.37 -12.63 -5.14
N ASP A 239 -28.55 -12.68 -5.75
CA ASP A 239 -29.79 -12.19 -5.14
C ASP A 239 -30.18 -13.03 -3.93
N ARG A 240 -30.06 -14.36 -4.03
CA ARG A 240 -30.27 -15.28 -2.90
C ARG A 240 -29.24 -15.09 -1.78
N ALA A 241 -28.02 -14.65 -2.10
CA ALA A 241 -27.02 -14.37 -1.08
C ALA A 241 -27.34 -13.05 -0.35
N ILE A 242 -27.80 -12.03 -1.08
CA ILE A 242 -28.22 -10.73 -0.52
C ILE A 242 -29.48 -10.88 0.31
N SER A 243 -30.47 -11.67 -0.13
CA SER A 243 -31.73 -11.87 0.62
C SER A 243 -31.56 -12.53 1.98
N LYS A 244 -30.40 -13.15 2.24
CA LYS A 244 -30.05 -13.73 3.55
C LYS A 244 -29.37 -12.73 4.48
N VAL A 245 -29.02 -11.53 4.00
CA VAL A 245 -28.43 -10.48 4.83
C VAL A 245 -29.56 -9.84 5.65
N PRO A 246 -29.41 -9.72 6.97
CA PRO A 246 -30.38 -9.02 7.81
C PRO A 246 -30.59 -7.57 7.38
N GLU A 247 -31.80 -7.06 7.58
CA GLU A 247 -32.21 -5.73 7.13
C GLU A 247 -31.28 -4.61 7.62
N ASN A 248 -30.89 -4.66 8.89
CA ASN A 248 -29.96 -3.71 9.52
C ASN A 248 -28.53 -3.72 8.94
N LEU A 249 -28.21 -4.66 8.04
CA LEU A 249 -26.90 -4.77 7.38
C LEU A 249 -26.99 -4.57 5.85
N LEU A 250 -28.16 -4.25 5.31
CA LEU A 250 -28.32 -4.02 3.86
C LEU A 250 -27.60 -2.75 3.39
N ASP A 251 -27.52 -1.75 4.26
CA ASP A 251 -26.81 -0.49 4.03
C ASP A 251 -25.34 -0.52 4.48
N ASP A 252 -24.82 -1.71 4.81
CA ASP A 252 -23.36 -1.88 5.01
C ASP A 252 -22.62 -1.35 3.79
N GLN A 253 -21.77 -0.34 4.00
CA GLN A 253 -21.01 0.30 2.92
C GLN A 253 -20.22 -0.72 2.09
N GLY A 254 -19.70 -1.75 2.76
CA GLY A 254 -18.99 -2.84 2.11
C GLY A 254 -19.87 -3.71 1.20
N LEU A 255 -21.14 -3.92 1.54
CA LEU A 255 -22.12 -4.61 0.71
C LEU A 255 -22.53 -3.74 -0.48
N VAL A 256 -22.88 -2.48 -0.23
CA VAL A 256 -23.26 -1.51 -1.28
C VAL A 256 -22.12 -1.38 -2.30
N PHE A 257 -20.87 -1.30 -1.85
CA PHE A 257 -19.70 -1.27 -2.72
C PHE A 257 -19.62 -2.47 -3.66
N GLU A 258 -19.82 -3.69 -3.13
CA GLU A 258 -19.77 -4.90 -3.94
C GLU A 258 -20.95 -4.98 -4.92
N ARG A 259 -22.14 -4.50 -4.54
CA ARG A 259 -23.31 -4.41 -5.43
C ARG A 259 -23.05 -3.45 -6.58
N MET A 260 -22.55 -2.24 -6.29
CA MET A 260 -22.18 -1.22 -7.29
C MET A 260 -21.14 -1.78 -8.27
N ARG A 261 -20.04 -2.32 -7.73
CA ARG A 261 -18.96 -2.89 -8.52
C ARG A 261 -19.45 -4.05 -9.39
N TRP A 262 -20.28 -4.94 -8.86
CA TRP A 262 -20.84 -6.06 -9.61
C TRP A 262 -21.72 -5.58 -10.77
N ARG A 263 -22.60 -4.59 -10.54
CA ARG A 263 -23.48 -4.02 -11.56
C ARG A 263 -22.70 -3.37 -12.69
N ARG A 264 -21.72 -2.51 -12.38
CA ARG A 264 -20.83 -1.90 -13.36
C ARG A 264 -20.12 -2.95 -14.22
N ARG A 265 -19.62 -4.02 -13.59
CA ARG A 265 -18.93 -5.10 -14.29
C ARG A 265 -19.85 -5.96 -15.15
N LYS A 266 -21.16 -5.99 -14.86
CA LYS A 266 -22.20 -6.62 -15.68
C LYS A 266 -22.79 -5.68 -16.73
N GLY A 267 -22.25 -4.47 -16.90
CA GLY A 267 -22.76 -3.46 -17.83
C GLY A 267 -24.07 -2.81 -17.40
N ARG A 268 -24.51 -3.04 -16.15
CA ARG A 268 -25.71 -2.43 -15.58
C ARG A 268 -25.36 -1.07 -14.99
N ASP A 269 -24.92 -0.16 -15.86
CA ASP A 269 -24.30 1.10 -15.42
C ASP A 269 -25.30 2.04 -14.77
N VAL A 270 -26.54 2.14 -15.27
CA VAL A 270 -27.64 2.91 -14.64
C VAL A 270 -27.82 2.51 -13.17
N ALA A 271 -28.09 1.22 -12.92
CA ALA A 271 -28.28 0.68 -11.57
C ALA A 271 -27.02 0.71 -10.68
N ALA A 272 -25.84 0.90 -11.27
CA ALA A 272 -24.60 1.12 -10.52
C ALA A 272 -24.45 2.60 -10.11
N ARG A 273 -24.88 3.54 -10.97
CA ARG A 273 -24.87 4.98 -10.70
C ARG A 273 -25.88 5.35 -9.62
N GLU A 274 -27.09 4.80 -9.67
CA GLU A 274 -28.11 4.99 -8.63
C GLU A 274 -27.59 4.61 -7.23
N LEU A 275 -26.78 3.55 -7.12
CA LEU A 275 -26.16 3.20 -5.84
C LEU A 275 -25.13 4.23 -5.37
N PHE A 276 -24.41 4.85 -6.31
CA PHE A 276 -23.36 5.82 -5.99
C PHE A 276 -23.93 7.18 -5.57
N GLU A 277 -25.04 7.58 -6.20
CA GLU A 277 -25.75 8.82 -5.89
C GLU A 277 -26.34 8.78 -4.48
N ASN A 278 -26.91 7.63 -4.08
CA ASN A 278 -27.50 7.41 -2.75
C ASN A 278 -26.48 7.11 -1.63
N LEU A 279 -25.18 7.32 -1.86
CA LEU A 279 -24.15 7.10 -0.84
C LEU A 279 -24.13 8.21 0.21
N PRO A 280 -23.83 7.89 1.48
CA PRO A 280 -23.63 8.90 2.51
C PRO A 280 -22.37 9.73 2.22
N ASP A 281 -22.30 10.94 2.79
CA ASP A 281 -21.14 11.83 2.63
C ASP A 281 -19.85 11.20 3.18
N LYS A 282 -19.95 10.51 4.32
CA LYS A 282 -18.82 9.85 4.98
C LYS A 282 -18.66 8.41 4.49
N LEU A 283 -17.70 8.21 3.60
CA LEU A 283 -17.35 6.90 3.06
C LEU A 283 -16.14 6.26 3.74
N SER A 284 -16.27 4.96 4.00
CA SER A 284 -15.16 4.07 4.25
C SER A 284 -14.44 3.79 2.93
N HIS A 285 -13.13 4.03 2.89
CA HIS A 285 -12.30 3.83 1.71
C HIS A 285 -12.75 4.59 0.45
N PRO A 286 -12.94 5.93 0.51
CA PRO A 286 -13.46 6.74 -0.60
C PRO A 286 -12.67 6.55 -1.90
N GLU A 287 -11.36 6.29 -1.81
CA GLU A 287 -10.49 6.02 -2.96
C GLU A 287 -10.85 4.75 -3.75
N ARG A 288 -11.60 3.82 -3.14
CA ARG A 288 -12.11 2.62 -3.80
C ARG A 288 -13.40 2.90 -4.54
N TRP A 289 -14.30 3.67 -3.94
CA TRP A 289 -15.54 4.10 -4.55
C TRP A 289 -15.28 4.91 -5.81
N TRP A 290 -14.38 5.90 -5.70
CA TRP A 290 -14.01 6.72 -6.84
C TRP A 290 -13.47 5.91 -8.01
N ARG A 291 -12.67 4.87 -7.78
CA ARG A 291 -12.18 4.01 -8.88
C ARG A 291 -13.29 3.34 -9.67
N GLU A 292 -14.41 2.99 -9.03
CA GLU A 292 -15.56 2.42 -9.73
C GLU A 292 -16.43 3.53 -10.35
N ALA A 293 -16.60 4.67 -9.67
CA ALA A 293 -17.36 5.84 -10.13
C ALA A 293 -16.72 6.56 -11.32
N ALA A 294 -15.40 6.71 -11.35
CA ALA A 294 -14.66 7.32 -12.45
C ALA A 294 -14.81 6.54 -13.75
N VAL A 295 -15.01 5.21 -13.67
CA VAL A 295 -15.34 4.39 -14.83
C VAL A 295 -16.77 4.66 -15.30
N LEU A 296 -17.73 4.72 -14.37
CA LEU A 296 -19.13 5.02 -14.69
C LEU A 296 -19.29 6.43 -15.29
N THR A 297 -18.56 7.41 -14.74
CA THR A 297 -18.52 8.80 -15.21
C THR A 297 -18.07 8.87 -16.67
N ARG A 298 -16.94 8.24 -17.01
CA ARG A 298 -16.43 8.19 -18.39
C ARG A 298 -17.36 7.45 -19.34
N ARG A 299 -18.01 6.38 -18.89
CA ARG A 299 -18.99 5.65 -19.71
C ARG A 299 -20.24 6.51 -19.97
N ALA A 300 -20.71 7.24 -18.96
CA ALA A 300 -21.82 8.18 -19.10
C ALA A 300 -21.46 9.30 -20.11
N LEU A 301 -20.26 9.90 -20.01
CA LEU A 301 -19.78 10.87 -20.99
C LEU A 301 -19.75 10.28 -22.41
N LYS A 302 -19.19 9.08 -22.58
CA LYS A 302 -19.12 8.40 -23.88
C LYS A 302 -20.51 8.13 -24.48
N ALA A 303 -21.50 7.88 -23.63
CA ALA A 303 -22.89 7.64 -24.04
C ALA A 303 -23.70 8.94 -24.24
N GLY A 304 -23.09 10.13 -24.06
CA GLY A 304 -23.78 11.43 -24.18
C GLY A 304 -24.57 11.84 -22.93
N HIS A 305 -24.49 11.10 -21.83
CA HIS A 305 -25.16 11.43 -20.57
C HIS A 305 -24.34 12.43 -19.74
N ILE A 306 -24.18 13.65 -20.26
CA ILE A 306 -23.27 14.66 -19.71
C ILE A 306 -23.68 15.09 -18.29
N THR A 307 -24.96 15.39 -18.06
CA THR A 307 -25.47 15.82 -16.75
C THR A 307 -25.27 14.75 -15.67
N GLU A 308 -25.48 13.48 -16.02
CA GLU A 308 -25.29 12.36 -15.10
C GLU A 308 -23.81 12.17 -14.79
N ALA A 309 -22.94 12.28 -15.80
CA ALA A 309 -21.49 12.23 -15.59
C ALA A 309 -21.01 13.34 -14.65
N TYR A 310 -21.45 14.58 -14.87
CA TYR A 310 -21.11 15.72 -14.01
C TYR A 310 -21.52 15.47 -12.55
N ARG A 311 -22.75 15.01 -12.30
CA ARG A 311 -23.24 14.72 -10.94
C ARG A 311 -22.41 13.64 -10.24
N LEU A 312 -22.01 12.58 -10.95
CA LEU A 312 -21.14 11.54 -10.39
C LEU A 312 -19.76 12.08 -10.04
N ALA A 313 -19.16 12.87 -10.96
CA ALA A 313 -17.85 13.45 -10.76
C ALA A 313 -17.85 14.39 -9.55
N LYS A 314 -18.78 15.34 -9.50
CA LYS A 314 -18.96 16.28 -8.39
C LYS A 314 -19.15 15.59 -7.04
N SER A 315 -19.75 14.40 -7.02
CA SER A 315 -20.02 13.62 -5.81
C SER A 315 -18.89 12.65 -5.43
N HIS A 316 -17.64 12.94 -5.81
CA HIS A 316 -16.50 12.03 -5.61
C HIS A 316 -16.12 11.79 -4.13
N ARG A 317 -16.48 12.70 -3.20
CA ARG A 317 -16.25 12.60 -1.73
C ARG A 317 -14.78 12.32 -1.37
N LEU A 318 -13.87 12.95 -2.10
CA LEU A 318 -12.42 12.88 -1.87
C LEU A 318 -11.93 14.28 -1.49
N GLU A 319 -10.95 14.35 -0.61
CA GLU A 319 -10.40 15.65 -0.15
C GLU A 319 -9.02 15.94 -0.75
N LYS A 320 -8.30 14.91 -1.23
CA LYS A 320 -6.94 15.03 -1.73
C LYS A 320 -6.49 13.82 -2.56
N GLY A 321 -5.35 14.01 -3.23
CA GLY A 321 -4.66 12.97 -4.00
C GLY A 321 -5.16 12.87 -5.44
N ALA A 322 -4.60 11.93 -6.20
CA ALA A 322 -4.85 11.84 -7.64
C ALA A 322 -6.34 11.66 -8.00
N GLY A 323 -7.08 10.89 -7.20
CA GLY A 323 -8.53 10.72 -7.43
C GLY A 323 -9.34 11.99 -7.18
N PHE A 324 -8.90 12.86 -6.26
CA PHE A 324 -9.53 14.17 -6.04
C PHE A 324 -9.32 15.05 -7.26
N VAL A 325 -8.08 15.19 -7.73
CA VAL A 325 -7.75 15.99 -8.93
C VAL A 325 -8.52 15.47 -10.16
N GLU A 326 -8.62 14.16 -10.31
CA GLU A 326 -9.39 13.54 -11.39
C GLU A 326 -10.89 13.83 -11.27
N GLY A 327 -11.44 13.83 -10.06
CA GLY A 327 -12.84 14.16 -9.79
C GLY A 327 -13.17 15.61 -10.12
N GLU A 328 -12.34 16.54 -9.63
CA GLU A 328 -12.45 17.98 -9.90
C GLU A 328 -12.24 18.33 -11.38
N TRP A 329 -11.45 17.55 -12.12
CA TRP A 329 -11.26 17.76 -13.56
C TRP A 329 -12.45 17.24 -14.40
N LEU A 330 -13.13 16.19 -13.92
CA LEU A 330 -14.29 15.59 -14.61
C LEU A 330 -15.62 16.29 -14.31
N ALA A 331 -15.69 17.01 -13.18
CA ALA A 331 -16.79 17.90 -12.84
C ALA A 331 -16.56 19.24 -13.54
#